data_AF-A0A1Q5XS46-F1
#
_entry.id   AF-A0A1Q5XS46-F1
#
_cell.length_a   1.000
_cell.length_b   1.000
_cell.length_c   1.000
_cell.angle_alpha   90.00
_cell.angle_beta   90.00
_cell.angle_gamma   90.00
#
_symmetry.space_group_name_H-M   'P 1'
#
loop_
_entity.id
_entity.type
_entity.pdbx_description
1 polymer ?
#
loop_
_entity_poly.entity_id
_entity_poly.type
_entity_poly.pdbx_seq_one_letter_code
_entity_poly.pdbx_strand_id
1 'polypeptide(L)'
;MFAWIIPMLLLGVILAGLSLIYKYELQVNHEVSALHKQAQTEALEGHYTKAVALLNSAAAKRPNYQALALDRAVTSEAAEWQNQLHSAAEGLKKQQIQSSETSIHAIAKALANRSEPVFAALRKELSAKQLTLAVMKVKSELDKLNTVDALASKLNSVEALKGNEAEAVKQQIISKLAGLSYTAAEKLLKKKDFAGALKAVDKGLAYAPENEQLSTYRKRIQSEKLAFEQAEHKRIELAAQQAAKEDLNNRTAAVEVKGINVTLDEYGDLQISGTISNKATRTIYSIDLSLGIYNESGAYLGQTEASVDPYRIAPGESGEFTATYYGVYEQAQVSVVNATWYLE
;
A
#
# COMPACT_ATOMS: atom_id res chain seq x y z
N MET A 1 -17.39 31.20 111.74
CA MET A 1 -18.11 31.65 110.53
C MET A 1 -17.23 31.49 109.29
N PHE A 2 -16.71 30.29 109.00
CA PHE A 2 -15.79 30.05 107.86
C PHE A 2 -16.03 28.70 107.12
N ALA A 3 -17.02 27.90 107.54
CA ALA A 3 -17.28 26.57 106.98
C ALA A 3 -17.80 26.57 105.52
N TRP A 4 -18.20 27.73 104.99
CA TRP A 4 -18.73 27.89 103.62
C TRP A 4 -17.66 28.27 102.58
N ILE A 5 -16.47 28.68 103.02
CA ILE A 5 -15.40 29.14 102.10
C ILE A 5 -14.71 27.96 101.40
N ILE A 6 -14.55 26.84 102.10
CA ILE A 6 -13.95 25.61 101.55
C ILE A 6 -14.79 25.05 100.37
N PRO A 7 -16.12 24.85 100.48
CA PRO A 7 -16.93 24.38 99.35
C PRO A 7 -17.00 25.39 98.19
N MET A 8 -16.96 26.70 98.45
CA MET A 8 -16.91 27.72 97.37
C MET A 8 -15.58 27.70 96.61
N LEU A 9 -14.45 27.55 97.31
CA LEU A 9 -13.13 27.42 96.67
C LEU A 9 -13.05 26.13 95.82
N LEU A 10 -13.55 25.01 96.34
CA LEU A 10 -13.61 23.75 95.59
C LEU A 10 -14.48 23.88 94.34
N LEU A 11 -15.64 24.54 94.45
CA LEU A 11 -16.49 24.82 93.29
C LEU A 11 -15.77 25.71 92.26
N GLY A 12 -15.04 26.73 92.70
CA GLY A 12 -14.23 27.59 91.83
C GLY A 12 -13.14 26.83 91.07
N VAL A 13 -12.44 25.91 91.75
CA VAL A 13 -11.43 25.05 91.12
C VAL A 13 -12.06 24.09 90.11
N ILE A 14 -13.20 23.48 90.44
CA ILE A 14 -13.93 22.60 89.52
C ILE A 14 -14.40 23.38 88.28
N LEU A 15 -14.98 24.57 88.46
CA LEU A 15 -15.43 25.43 87.35
C LEU A 15 -14.27 25.89 86.45
N ALA A 16 -13.13 26.25 87.04
CA ALA A 16 -11.92 26.59 86.30
C ALA A 16 -11.38 25.39 85.51
N GLY A 17 -11.32 24.20 86.15
CA GLY A 17 -10.91 22.96 85.51
C GLY A 17 -11.82 22.57 84.35
N LEU A 18 -13.15 22.62 84.54
CA LEU A 18 -14.13 22.37 83.48
C LEU A 18 -14.01 23.37 82.34
N SER A 19 -13.77 24.65 82.63
CA SER A 19 -13.59 25.69 81.61
C SER A 19 -12.33 25.47 80.77
N LEU A 20 -11.23 25.03 81.40
CA LEU A 20 -9.99 24.70 80.70
C LEU A 20 -10.15 23.47 79.81
N ILE A 21 -10.80 22.41 80.33
CA ILE A 21 -11.12 21.20 79.55
C ILE A 21 -12.03 21.55 78.38
N TYR A 22 -13.07 22.36 78.60
CA TYR A 22 -14.00 22.78 77.55
C TYR A 22 -13.30 23.57 76.43
N LYS A 23 -12.41 24.51 76.77
CA LYS A 23 -11.62 25.26 75.78
C LYS A 23 -10.67 24.36 75.01
N TYR A 24 -10.01 23.43 75.68
CA TYR A 24 -9.13 22.45 75.04
C TYR A 24 -9.91 21.54 74.08
N GLU A 25 -11.06 21.03 74.50
CA GLU A 25 -11.94 20.19 73.69
C GLU A 25 -12.46 20.93 72.45
N LEU A 26 -12.84 22.20 72.58
CA LEU A 26 -13.22 23.07 71.46
C LEU A 26 -12.08 23.25 70.45
N GLN A 27 -10.86 23.53 70.94
CA GLN A 27 -9.69 23.71 70.09
C GLN A 27 -9.34 22.44 69.33
N VAL A 28 -9.33 21.29 70.01
CA VAL A 28 -9.07 19.99 69.38
C VAL A 28 -10.15 19.66 68.34
N ASN A 29 -11.42 19.92 68.63
CA ASN A 29 -12.51 19.68 67.68
C ASN A 29 -12.40 20.58 66.43
N HIS A 30 -12.03 21.85 66.61
CA HIS A 30 -11.80 22.76 65.50
C HIS A 30 -10.64 22.29 64.62
N GLU A 31 -9.51 21.91 65.23
CA GLU A 31 -8.34 21.43 64.50
C GLU A 31 -8.62 20.12 63.75
N VAL A 32 -9.30 19.17 64.39
CA VAL A 32 -9.72 17.91 63.75
C VAL A 32 -10.67 18.16 62.59
N SER A 33 -11.64 19.07 62.75
CA SER A 33 -12.55 19.43 61.66
C SER A 33 -11.83 20.10 60.49
N ALA A 34 -10.85 20.96 60.77
CA ALA A 34 -10.03 21.61 59.74
C ALA A 34 -9.20 20.59 58.96
N LEU A 35 -8.51 19.67 59.67
CA LEU A 35 -7.74 18.59 59.04
C LEU A 35 -8.63 17.66 58.21
N HIS A 36 -9.82 17.33 58.72
CA HIS A 36 -10.78 16.48 58.01
C HIS A 36 -11.27 17.13 56.72
N LYS A 37 -11.65 18.41 56.75
CA LYS A 37 -12.04 19.17 55.55
C LYS A 37 -10.91 19.27 54.53
N GLN A 38 -9.69 19.56 54.98
CA GLN A 38 -8.53 19.60 54.09
C GLN A 38 -8.28 18.24 53.44
N ALA A 39 -8.35 17.15 54.20
CA ALA A 39 -8.21 15.81 53.66
C ALA A 39 -9.27 15.51 52.60
N GLN A 40 -10.52 15.92 52.83
CA GLN A 40 -11.60 15.74 51.87
C GLN A 40 -11.31 16.48 50.55
N THR A 41 -10.86 17.73 50.61
CA THR A 41 -10.46 18.49 49.42
C THR A 41 -9.34 17.78 48.67
N GLU A 42 -8.27 17.41 49.36
CA GLU A 42 -7.12 16.72 48.76
C GLU A 42 -7.52 15.37 48.15
N ALA A 43 -8.42 14.62 48.78
CA ALA A 43 -8.90 13.34 48.28
C ALA A 43 -9.78 13.50 47.02
N LEU A 44 -10.64 14.53 46.98
CA LEU A 44 -11.46 14.83 45.81
C LEU A 44 -10.64 15.33 44.62
N GLU A 45 -9.52 16.01 44.88
CA GLU A 45 -8.55 16.44 43.87
C GLU A 45 -7.64 15.30 43.38
N GLY A 46 -7.64 14.15 44.06
CA GLY A 46 -6.85 12.98 43.71
C GLY A 46 -5.46 12.90 44.37
N HIS A 47 -5.18 13.77 45.35
CA HIS A 47 -3.96 13.74 46.17
C HIS A 47 -4.11 12.76 47.35
N TYR A 48 -4.42 11.50 47.06
CA TYR A 48 -4.83 10.51 48.08
C TYR A 48 -3.78 10.29 49.18
N THR A 49 -2.49 10.21 48.85
CA THR A 49 -1.42 10.05 49.85
C THR A 49 -1.37 11.21 50.85
N LYS A 50 -1.61 12.44 50.38
CA LYS A 50 -1.66 13.64 51.24
C LYS A 50 -2.92 13.65 52.09
N ALA A 51 -4.06 13.29 51.51
CA ALA A 51 -5.32 13.15 52.24
C ALA A 51 -5.25 12.09 53.35
N VAL A 52 -4.64 10.93 53.10
CA VAL A 52 -4.40 9.90 54.13
C VAL A 52 -3.53 10.43 55.26
N ALA A 53 -2.47 11.20 54.94
CA ALA A 53 -1.61 11.81 55.97
C ALA A 53 -2.39 12.78 56.87
N LEU A 54 -3.25 13.63 56.28
CA LEU A 54 -4.12 14.56 57.02
C LEU A 54 -5.14 13.82 57.91
N LEU A 55 -5.75 12.75 57.40
CA LEU A 55 -6.66 11.90 58.18
C LEU A 55 -5.95 11.18 59.33
N ASN A 56 -4.70 10.76 59.14
CA ASN A 56 -3.88 10.19 60.21
C ASN A 56 -3.57 11.22 61.29
N SER A 57 -3.24 12.47 60.92
CA SER A 57 -3.04 13.56 61.89
C SER A 57 -4.32 13.88 62.66
N ALA A 58 -5.49 13.86 62.01
CA ALA A 58 -6.78 14.05 62.66
C ALA A 58 -7.11 12.88 63.62
N ALA A 59 -6.88 11.64 63.17
CA ALA A 59 -7.12 10.43 63.96
C ALA A 59 -6.19 10.32 65.18
N ALA A 60 -4.95 10.83 65.09
CA ALA A 60 -4.03 10.89 66.23
C ALA A 60 -4.56 11.79 67.36
N LYS A 61 -5.31 12.85 67.02
CA LYS A 61 -5.95 13.75 67.99
C LYS A 61 -7.27 13.20 68.54
N ARG A 62 -8.01 12.43 67.74
CA ARG A 62 -9.27 11.78 68.12
C ARG A 62 -9.35 10.34 67.60
N PRO A 63 -8.72 9.36 68.29
CA PRO A 63 -8.64 7.97 67.82
C PRO A 63 -10.00 7.27 67.69
N ASN A 64 -10.98 7.69 68.50
CA ASN A 64 -12.30 7.05 68.59
C ASN A 64 -13.34 7.65 67.64
N TYR A 65 -12.97 8.60 66.77
CA TYR A 65 -13.93 9.24 65.87
C TYR A 65 -14.14 8.38 64.61
N GLN A 66 -15.26 7.66 64.56
CA GLN A 66 -15.55 6.67 63.50
C GLN A 66 -15.56 7.25 62.08
N ALA A 67 -16.01 8.50 61.89
CA ALA A 67 -16.04 9.11 60.57
C ALA A 67 -14.64 9.24 59.95
N LEU A 68 -13.63 9.60 60.75
CA LEU A 68 -12.23 9.64 60.28
C LEU A 68 -11.70 8.25 59.93
N ALA A 69 -12.11 7.22 60.67
CA ALA A 69 -11.68 5.86 60.39
C ALA A 69 -12.23 5.36 59.04
N LEU A 70 -13.50 5.67 58.74
CA LEU A 70 -14.14 5.34 57.46
C LEU A 70 -13.49 6.09 56.30
N ASP A 71 -13.35 7.42 56.42
CA ASP A 71 -12.76 8.23 55.35
C ASP A 71 -11.30 7.88 55.11
N ARG A 72 -10.55 7.54 56.16
CA ARG A 72 -9.18 7.02 56.03
C ARG A 72 -9.16 5.71 55.27
N ALA A 73 -10.05 4.77 55.59
CA ALA A 73 -10.10 3.47 54.92
C ALA A 73 -10.36 3.62 53.41
N VAL A 74 -11.38 4.41 53.04
CA VAL A 74 -11.73 4.65 51.63
C VAL A 74 -10.61 5.42 50.89
N THR A 75 -10.04 6.46 51.52
CA THR A 75 -8.95 7.23 50.90
C THR A 75 -7.67 6.42 50.76
N SER A 76 -7.39 5.51 51.71
CA SER A 76 -6.25 4.61 51.64
C SER A 76 -6.39 3.58 50.52
N GLU A 77 -7.60 3.05 50.31
CA GLU A 77 -7.90 2.16 49.17
C GLU A 77 -7.68 2.89 47.83
N ALA A 78 -8.16 4.15 47.72
CA ALA A 78 -7.91 4.99 46.56
C ALA A 78 -6.41 5.26 46.32
N ALA A 79 -5.64 5.53 47.39
CA ALA A 79 -4.19 5.72 47.32
C ALA A 79 -3.46 4.46 46.83
N GLU A 80 -3.89 3.29 47.32
CA GLU A 80 -3.31 2.00 46.89
C GLU A 80 -3.54 1.77 45.40
N TRP A 81 -4.77 1.93 44.92
CA TRP A 81 -5.09 1.78 43.51
C TRP A 81 -4.39 2.81 42.63
N GLN A 82 -4.24 4.07 43.09
CA GLN A 82 -3.46 5.07 42.37
C GLN A 82 -1.98 4.64 42.25
N ASN A 83 -1.38 4.09 43.30
CA ASN A 83 0.00 3.60 43.26
C ASN A 83 0.16 2.38 42.35
N GLN A 84 -0.81 1.45 42.36
CA GLN A 84 -0.84 0.32 41.44
C GLN A 84 -1.00 0.78 39.98
N LEU A 85 -1.83 1.80 39.73
CA LEU A 85 -2.03 2.39 38.41
C LEU A 85 -0.76 3.09 37.90
N HIS A 86 -0.07 3.84 38.76
CA HIS A 86 1.24 4.42 38.45
C HIS A 86 2.28 3.33 38.14
N SER A 87 2.32 2.27 38.94
CA SER A 87 3.23 1.14 38.71
C SER A 87 2.95 0.43 37.39
N ALA A 88 1.67 0.23 37.05
CA ALA A 88 1.27 -0.30 35.75
C ALA A 88 1.68 0.64 34.61
N ALA A 89 1.54 1.96 34.78
CA ALA A 89 1.98 2.93 33.78
C ALA A 89 3.51 2.90 33.56
N GLU A 90 4.31 2.71 34.61
CA GLU A 90 5.74 2.48 34.49
C GLU A 90 6.07 1.14 33.81
N GLY A 91 5.30 0.09 34.10
CA GLY A 91 5.37 -1.19 33.40
C GLY A 91 5.10 -1.03 31.89
N LEU A 92 4.12 -0.20 31.51
CA LEU A 92 3.84 0.12 30.12
C LEU A 92 5.07 0.73 29.43
N LYS A 93 5.73 1.72 30.05
CA LYS A 93 6.97 2.33 29.52
C LYS A 93 8.10 1.31 29.34
N LYS A 94 8.18 0.30 30.22
CA LYS A 94 9.15 -0.81 30.16
C LYS A 94 8.73 -1.95 29.22
N GLN A 95 7.72 -1.74 28.36
CA GLN A 95 7.18 -2.74 27.43
C GLN A 95 6.58 -3.98 28.12
N GLN A 96 6.27 -3.94 29.42
CA GLN A 96 5.62 -5.01 30.15
C GLN A 96 4.10 -4.95 29.97
N ILE A 97 3.64 -5.03 28.71
CA ILE A 97 2.25 -4.74 28.32
C ILE A 97 1.26 -5.66 29.02
N GLN A 98 1.50 -6.97 29.02
CA GLN A 98 0.56 -7.96 29.55
C GLN A 98 0.36 -7.86 31.07
N SER A 99 1.45 -7.65 31.82
CA SER A 99 1.38 -7.45 33.28
C SER A 99 0.63 -6.15 33.61
N SER A 100 0.94 -5.08 32.88
CA SER A 100 0.30 -3.77 33.06
C SER A 100 -1.18 -3.78 32.70
N GLU A 101 -1.56 -4.49 31.63
CA GLU A 101 -2.96 -4.73 31.24
C GLU A 101 -3.74 -5.43 32.35
N THR A 102 -3.16 -6.48 32.94
CA THR A 102 -3.79 -7.23 34.03
C THR A 102 -4.07 -6.33 35.23
N SER A 103 -3.10 -5.50 35.63
CA SER A 103 -3.24 -4.54 36.73
C SER A 103 -4.31 -3.49 36.43
N ILE A 104 -4.28 -2.86 35.25
CA ILE A 104 -5.26 -1.85 34.83
C ILE A 104 -6.68 -2.43 34.81
N HIS A 105 -6.87 -3.65 34.32
CA HIS A 105 -8.18 -4.31 34.32
C HIS A 105 -8.67 -4.66 35.73
N ALA A 106 -7.78 -5.10 36.63
CA ALA A 106 -8.15 -5.37 38.01
C ALA A 106 -8.65 -4.09 38.71
N ILE A 107 -7.95 -2.96 38.52
CA ILE A 107 -8.34 -1.65 39.06
C ILE A 107 -9.66 -1.18 38.43
N ALA A 108 -9.83 -1.34 37.11
CA ALA A 108 -11.07 -0.98 36.42
C ALA A 108 -12.29 -1.75 36.97
N LYS A 109 -12.13 -3.06 37.22
CA LYS A 109 -13.18 -3.89 37.82
C LYS A 109 -13.49 -3.48 39.25
N ALA A 110 -12.47 -3.15 40.04
CA ALA A 110 -12.65 -2.67 41.41
C ALA A 110 -13.40 -1.32 41.44
N LEU A 111 -13.02 -0.38 40.59
CA LEU A 111 -13.63 0.94 40.49
C LEU A 111 -15.05 0.93 39.92
N ALA A 112 -15.41 -0.05 39.09
CA ALA A 112 -16.76 -0.20 38.55
C ALA A 112 -17.81 -0.45 39.65
N ASN A 113 -17.40 -1.08 40.76
CA ASN A 113 -18.27 -1.38 41.91
C ASN A 113 -18.30 -0.25 42.95
N ARG A 114 -17.58 0.85 42.70
CA ARG A 114 -17.50 2.01 43.58
C ARG A 114 -18.20 3.17 42.89
N SER A 115 -18.98 3.97 43.62
CA SER A 115 -19.68 5.15 43.11
C SER A 115 -19.33 6.43 43.87
N GLU A 116 -18.46 6.32 44.87
CA GLU A 116 -18.10 7.40 45.77
C GLU A 116 -17.33 8.52 45.01
N PRO A 117 -17.56 9.81 45.32
CA PRO A 117 -16.91 10.94 44.63
C PRO A 117 -15.39 10.95 44.74
N VAL A 118 -14.85 10.43 45.84
CA VAL A 118 -13.40 10.33 46.08
C VAL A 118 -12.68 9.57 44.97
N PHE A 119 -13.34 8.63 44.29
CA PHE A 119 -12.76 7.87 43.18
C PHE A 119 -12.86 8.58 41.82
N ALA A 120 -13.48 9.77 41.71
CA ALA A 120 -13.68 10.45 40.43
C ALA A 120 -12.36 10.80 39.72
N ALA A 121 -11.39 11.34 40.46
CA ALA A 121 -10.06 11.65 39.93
C ALA A 121 -9.35 10.37 39.45
N LEU A 122 -9.40 9.29 40.24
CA LEU A 122 -8.82 8.01 39.86
C LEU A 122 -9.48 7.38 38.62
N ARG A 123 -10.81 7.50 38.43
CA ARG A 123 -11.48 7.03 37.20
C ARG A 123 -11.00 7.78 35.96
N LYS A 124 -10.78 9.10 36.08
CA LYS A 124 -10.22 9.92 35.00
C LYS A 124 -8.80 9.48 34.67
N GLU A 125 -7.97 9.24 35.69
CA GLU A 125 -6.61 8.74 35.51
C GLU A 125 -6.59 7.35 34.86
N LEU A 126 -7.43 6.43 35.34
CA LEU A 126 -7.59 5.09 34.77
C LEU A 126 -7.96 5.15 33.29
N SER A 127 -8.91 6.02 32.92
CA SER A 127 -9.34 6.20 31.53
C SER A 127 -8.16 6.63 30.63
N ALA A 128 -7.30 7.54 31.13
CA ALA A 128 -6.10 7.95 30.42
C ALA A 128 -5.08 6.80 30.28
N LYS A 129 -4.89 5.96 31.32
CA LYS A 129 -3.98 4.81 31.23
C LYS A 129 -4.51 3.69 30.34
N GLN A 130 -5.83 3.48 30.30
CA GLN A 130 -6.47 2.55 29.38
C GLN A 130 -6.27 2.96 27.93
N LEU A 131 -6.35 4.26 27.64
CA LEU A 131 -6.01 4.81 26.32
C LEU A 131 -4.54 4.52 25.97
N THR A 132 -3.58 4.84 26.85
CA THR A 132 -2.16 4.55 26.63
C THR A 132 -1.92 3.05 26.41
N LEU A 133 -2.54 2.18 27.21
CA LEU A 133 -2.47 0.73 27.03
C LEU A 133 -2.97 0.30 25.64
N ALA A 134 -4.14 0.80 25.21
CA ALA A 134 -4.70 0.50 23.91
C ALA A 134 -3.75 0.91 22.77
N VAL A 135 -3.21 2.14 22.84
CA VAL A 135 -2.22 2.65 21.89
C VAL A 135 -0.98 1.75 21.83
N MET A 136 -0.43 1.35 22.97
CA MET A 136 0.76 0.50 22.98
C MET A 136 0.50 -0.93 22.49
N LYS A 137 -0.67 -1.50 22.78
CA LYS A 137 -1.07 -2.80 22.22
C LYS A 137 -1.14 -2.74 20.71
N VAL A 138 -1.71 -1.68 20.16
CA VAL A 138 -1.71 -1.46 18.71
C VAL A 138 -0.29 -1.38 18.18
N LYS A 139 0.59 -0.59 18.83
CA LYS A 139 1.97 -0.42 18.40
C LYS A 139 2.76 -1.74 18.41
N SER A 140 2.59 -2.58 19.43
CA SER A 140 3.30 -3.87 19.52
C SER A 140 2.77 -4.91 18.52
N GLU A 141 1.50 -4.81 18.13
CA GLU A 141 0.91 -5.64 17.08
C GLU A 141 1.29 -5.15 15.68
N LEU A 142 1.53 -3.85 15.52
CA LEU A 142 1.73 -3.21 14.22
C LEU A 142 2.86 -3.87 13.41
N ASP A 143 3.96 -4.25 14.06
CA ASP A 143 5.11 -4.89 13.41
C ASP A 143 4.77 -6.26 12.82
N LYS A 144 3.77 -6.96 13.38
CA LYS A 144 3.33 -8.29 12.94
C LYS A 144 2.34 -8.22 11.78
N LEU A 145 1.72 -7.05 11.55
CA LEU A 145 0.72 -6.86 10.51
C LEU A 145 1.39 -6.52 9.17
N ASN A 146 1.31 -7.45 8.22
CA ASN A 146 1.96 -7.37 6.91
C ASN A 146 0.97 -7.37 5.74
N THR A 147 -0.32 -7.20 6.00
CA THR A 147 -1.36 -7.14 4.97
C THR A 147 -2.16 -5.85 5.08
N VAL A 148 -2.59 -5.34 3.92
CA VAL A 148 -3.40 -4.11 3.83
C VAL A 148 -4.71 -4.27 4.61
N ASP A 149 -5.37 -5.42 4.48
CA ASP A 149 -6.67 -5.66 5.14
C ASP A 149 -6.55 -5.71 6.67
N ALA A 150 -5.48 -6.33 7.20
CA ALA A 150 -5.28 -6.39 8.65
C ALA A 150 -4.92 -5.02 9.24
N LEU A 151 -4.11 -4.22 8.52
CA LEU A 151 -3.82 -2.85 8.93
C LEU A 151 -5.05 -1.94 8.84
N ALA A 152 -5.88 -2.09 7.81
CA ALA A 152 -7.13 -1.33 7.68
C ALA A 152 -8.12 -1.65 8.81
N SER A 153 -8.28 -2.93 9.15
CA SER A 153 -9.09 -3.32 10.31
C SER A 153 -8.56 -2.73 11.62
N LYS A 154 -7.23 -2.64 11.77
CA LYS A 154 -6.62 -2.04 12.96
C LYS A 154 -6.78 -0.53 12.98
N LEU A 155 -6.69 0.15 11.82
CA LEU A 155 -6.92 1.59 11.69
C LEU A 155 -8.30 1.98 12.22
N ASN A 156 -9.34 1.24 11.83
CA ASN A 156 -10.72 1.48 12.32
C ASN A 156 -10.82 1.36 13.85
N SER A 157 -10.04 0.45 14.45
CA SER A 157 -10.03 0.26 15.90
C SER A 157 -9.35 1.42 16.63
N VAL A 158 -8.38 2.07 15.99
CA VAL A 158 -7.64 3.23 16.53
C VAL A 158 -8.39 4.54 16.29
N GLU A 159 -9.24 4.62 15.27
CA GLU A 159 -9.96 5.84 14.93
C GLU A 159 -10.96 6.28 16.01
N ALA A 160 -11.43 5.35 16.83
CA ALA A 160 -12.24 5.65 18.02
C ALA A 160 -11.43 6.25 19.19
N LEU A 161 -10.10 6.12 19.16
CA LEU A 161 -9.21 6.63 20.20
C LEU A 161 -8.90 8.10 19.97
N LYS A 162 -8.94 8.91 21.04
CA LYS A 162 -8.66 10.35 20.98
C LYS A 162 -7.35 10.68 21.69
N GLY A 163 -6.58 11.62 21.15
CA GLY A 163 -5.37 12.15 21.78
C GLY A 163 -4.12 12.02 20.90
N ASN A 164 -3.06 12.75 21.26
CA ASN A 164 -1.85 12.87 20.44
C ASN A 164 -1.16 11.52 20.18
N GLU A 165 -1.13 10.62 21.17
CA GLU A 165 -0.52 9.30 21.02
C GLU A 165 -1.32 8.39 20.08
N ALA A 166 -2.66 8.48 20.13
CA ALA A 166 -3.54 7.76 19.23
C ALA A 166 -3.38 8.24 17.78
N GLU A 167 -3.29 9.57 17.59
CA GLU A 167 -3.06 10.15 16.27
C GLU A 167 -1.69 9.75 15.70
N ALA A 168 -0.64 9.74 16.52
CA ALA A 168 0.68 9.26 16.10
C ALA A 168 0.65 7.80 15.61
N VAL A 169 -0.09 6.92 16.32
CA VAL A 169 -0.26 5.53 15.88
C VAL A 169 -1.13 5.42 14.62
N LYS A 170 -2.16 6.26 14.47
CA LYS A 170 -2.96 6.36 13.25
C LYS A 170 -2.05 6.66 12.05
N GLN A 171 -1.20 7.67 12.17
CA GLN A 171 -0.24 8.04 11.12
C GLN A 171 0.76 6.93 10.81
N GLN A 172 1.24 6.18 11.82
CA GLN A 172 2.11 5.02 11.60
C GLN A 172 1.41 3.91 10.81
N ILE A 173 0.15 3.61 11.12
CA ILE A 173 -0.65 2.61 10.38
C ILE A 173 -0.85 3.07 8.93
N ILE A 174 -1.24 4.32 8.72
CA ILE A 174 -1.43 4.92 7.38
C ILE A 174 -0.12 4.86 6.57
N SER A 175 1.01 5.21 7.18
CA SER A 175 2.32 5.13 6.52
C SER A 175 2.68 3.69 6.14
N LYS A 176 2.41 2.71 7.00
CA LYS A 176 2.68 1.29 6.71
C LYS A 176 1.76 0.75 5.61
N LEU A 177 0.48 1.14 5.62
CA LEU A 177 -0.49 0.85 4.55
C LEU A 177 -0.01 1.36 3.20
N ALA A 178 0.47 2.61 3.17
CA ALA A 178 1.01 3.21 1.96
C ALA A 178 2.25 2.46 1.46
N GLY A 179 3.17 2.11 2.36
CA GLY A 179 4.35 1.31 2.04
C GLY A 179 4.01 -0.06 1.44
N LEU A 180 3.11 -0.82 2.06
CA LEU A 180 2.69 -2.13 1.54
C LEU A 180 2.00 -2.01 0.17
N SER A 181 1.16 -0.99 -0.01
CA SER A 181 0.46 -0.73 -1.27
C SER A 181 1.44 -0.39 -2.39
N TYR A 182 2.47 0.41 -2.08
CA TYR A 182 3.57 0.71 -3.00
C TYR A 182 4.33 -0.57 -3.41
N THR A 183 4.76 -1.39 -2.45
CA THR A 183 5.48 -2.64 -2.74
C THR A 183 4.63 -3.62 -3.56
N ALA A 184 3.34 -3.74 -3.26
CA ALA A 184 2.42 -4.57 -4.03
C ALA A 184 2.28 -4.07 -5.48
N ALA A 185 2.11 -2.76 -5.66
CA ALA A 185 2.03 -2.14 -6.97
C ALA A 185 3.32 -2.32 -7.78
N GLU A 186 4.50 -2.17 -7.16
CA GLU A 186 5.78 -2.38 -7.81
C GLU A 186 5.94 -3.82 -8.34
N LYS A 187 5.52 -4.81 -7.54
CA LYS A 187 5.57 -6.22 -7.95
C LYS A 187 4.66 -6.50 -9.16
N LEU A 188 3.50 -5.86 -9.23
CA LEU A 188 2.55 -6.00 -10.34
C LEU A 188 3.04 -5.26 -11.60
N LEU A 189 3.61 -4.07 -11.43
CA LEU A 189 4.20 -3.30 -12.52
C LEU A 189 5.36 -4.03 -13.19
N LYS A 190 6.22 -4.70 -12.41
CA LYS A 190 7.29 -5.57 -12.94
C LYS A 190 6.77 -6.70 -13.84
N LYS A 191 5.54 -7.15 -13.61
CA LYS A 191 4.85 -8.16 -14.43
C LYS A 191 4.03 -7.56 -15.57
N LYS A 192 4.13 -6.25 -15.82
CA LYS A 192 3.32 -5.50 -16.78
C LYS A 192 1.81 -5.56 -16.50
N ASP A 193 1.42 -5.92 -15.27
CA ASP A 193 0.03 -5.82 -14.82
C ASP A 193 -0.26 -4.39 -14.34
N PHE A 194 -0.46 -3.48 -15.30
CA PHE A 194 -0.73 -2.07 -15.03
C PHE A 194 -2.06 -1.87 -14.29
N ALA A 195 -3.09 -2.65 -14.62
CA ALA A 195 -4.40 -2.55 -13.98
C ALA A 195 -4.33 -2.98 -12.50
N GLY A 196 -3.65 -4.10 -12.22
CA GLY A 196 -3.38 -4.55 -10.87
C GLY A 196 -2.53 -3.55 -10.09
N ALA A 197 -1.47 -3.01 -10.70
CA ALA A 197 -0.60 -2.02 -10.06
C ALA A 197 -1.37 -0.75 -9.67
N LEU A 198 -2.20 -0.21 -10.56
CA LEU A 198 -3.05 0.94 -10.26
C LEU A 198 -4.03 0.64 -9.13
N LYS A 199 -4.70 -0.52 -9.17
CA LYS A 199 -5.62 -0.95 -8.11
C LYS A 199 -4.93 -1.06 -6.75
N ALA A 200 -3.68 -1.53 -6.72
CA ALA A 200 -2.90 -1.61 -5.49
C ALA A 200 -2.56 -0.21 -4.93
N VAL A 201 -2.17 0.73 -5.80
CA VAL A 201 -1.93 2.13 -5.38
C VAL A 201 -3.21 2.81 -4.92
N ASP A 202 -4.31 2.66 -5.66
CA ASP A 202 -5.60 3.26 -5.34
C ASP A 202 -6.13 2.76 -3.98
N LYS A 203 -5.91 1.48 -3.65
CA LYS A 203 -6.19 0.95 -2.31
C LYS A 203 -5.40 1.66 -1.21
N GLY A 204 -4.12 1.96 -1.45
CA GLY A 204 -3.30 2.73 -0.50
C GLY A 204 -3.78 4.17 -0.35
N LEU A 205 -4.09 4.83 -1.47
CA LEU A 205 -4.60 6.21 -1.49
C LEU A 205 -5.98 6.35 -0.85
N ALA A 206 -6.80 5.29 -0.82
CA ALA A 206 -8.08 5.31 -0.10
C ALA A 206 -7.90 5.55 1.41
N TYR A 207 -6.79 5.10 2.00
CA TYR A 207 -6.47 5.32 3.41
C TYR A 207 -5.47 6.46 3.64
N ALA A 208 -4.65 6.78 2.63
CA ALA A 208 -3.60 7.79 2.67
C ALA A 208 -3.74 8.77 1.48
N PRO A 209 -4.83 9.57 1.41
CA PRO A 209 -5.13 10.39 0.23
C PRO A 209 -4.07 11.47 -0.04
N GLU A 210 -3.41 11.96 1.02
CA GLU A 210 -2.37 12.98 0.95
C GLU A 210 -0.95 12.38 0.76
N ASN A 211 -0.83 11.06 0.55
CA ASN A 211 0.48 10.44 0.37
C ASN A 211 1.07 10.77 -1.01
N GLU A 212 2.00 11.73 -1.03
CA GLU A 212 2.67 12.20 -2.26
C GLU A 212 3.42 11.09 -3.01
N GLN A 213 4.01 10.14 -2.27
CA GLN A 213 4.75 9.03 -2.89
C GLN A 213 3.81 8.14 -3.70
N LEU A 214 2.66 7.75 -3.16
CA LEU A 214 1.66 6.96 -3.86
C LEU A 214 1.02 7.74 -5.01
N SER A 215 0.70 9.02 -4.83
CA SER A 215 0.08 9.83 -5.88
C SER A 215 1.03 10.02 -7.07
N THR A 216 2.32 10.23 -6.81
CA THR A 216 3.37 10.29 -7.83
C THR A 216 3.56 8.93 -8.51
N TYR A 217 3.56 7.85 -7.73
CA TYR A 217 3.72 6.50 -8.26
C TYR A 217 2.55 6.10 -9.17
N ARG A 218 1.31 6.48 -8.81
CA ARG A 218 0.12 6.32 -9.66
C ARG A 218 0.31 6.97 -11.03
N LYS A 219 0.74 8.23 -11.07
CA LYS A 219 1.01 8.97 -12.32
C LYS A 219 2.09 8.28 -13.15
N ARG A 220 3.15 7.78 -12.50
CA ARG A 220 4.21 7.02 -13.16
C ARG A 220 3.66 5.74 -13.81
N ILE A 221 2.86 4.95 -13.10
CA ILE A 221 2.23 3.73 -13.66
C ILE A 221 1.36 4.08 -14.87
N GLN A 222 0.57 5.15 -14.81
CA GLN A 222 -0.26 5.60 -15.94
C GLN A 222 0.57 6.00 -17.15
N SER A 223 1.68 6.72 -16.93
CA SER A 223 2.62 7.11 -17.99
C SER A 223 3.30 5.89 -18.62
N GLU A 224 3.80 4.96 -17.81
CA GLU A 224 4.41 3.71 -18.31
C GLU A 224 3.40 2.84 -19.07
N LYS A 225 2.14 2.79 -18.63
CA LYS A 225 1.05 2.11 -19.33
C LYS A 225 0.83 2.71 -20.72
N LEU A 226 0.67 4.04 -20.80
CA LEU A 226 0.44 4.73 -22.07
C LEU A 226 1.62 4.54 -23.04
N ALA A 227 2.85 4.68 -22.54
CA ALA A 227 4.05 4.47 -23.34
C ALA A 227 4.13 3.02 -23.87
N PHE A 228 3.76 2.03 -23.06
CA PHE A 228 3.71 0.63 -23.47
C PHE A 228 2.65 0.40 -24.56
N GLU A 229 1.44 0.93 -24.38
CA GLU A 229 0.35 0.82 -25.37
C GLU A 229 0.74 1.48 -26.70
N GLN A 230 1.36 2.67 -26.67
CA GLN A 230 1.85 3.35 -27.86
C GLN A 230 2.96 2.57 -28.57
N ALA A 231 3.91 2.00 -27.81
CA ALA A 231 4.98 1.19 -28.38
C ALA A 231 4.42 -0.07 -29.07
N GLU A 232 3.43 -0.72 -28.47
CA GLU A 232 2.80 -1.91 -29.04
C GLU A 232 2.00 -1.56 -30.31
N HIS A 233 1.24 -0.47 -30.28
CA HIS A 233 0.55 0.04 -31.47
C HIS A 233 1.53 0.31 -32.62
N LYS A 234 2.65 0.98 -32.34
CA LYS A 234 3.68 1.25 -33.35
C LYS A 234 4.31 -0.04 -33.88
N ARG A 235 4.51 -1.06 -33.03
CA ARG A 235 5.03 -2.37 -33.46
C ARG A 235 4.06 -3.06 -34.42
N ILE A 236 2.77 -3.02 -34.12
CA ILE A 236 1.72 -3.60 -34.98
C ILE A 236 1.66 -2.86 -36.31
N GLU A 237 1.70 -1.54 -36.30
CA GLU A 237 1.67 -0.72 -37.52
C GLU A 237 2.87 -1.02 -38.43
N LEU A 238 4.09 -1.06 -37.86
CA LEU A 238 5.30 -1.40 -38.61
C LEU A 238 5.23 -2.81 -39.19
N ALA A 239 4.74 -3.78 -38.41
CA ALA A 239 4.56 -5.15 -38.90
C ALA A 239 3.53 -5.21 -40.04
N ALA A 240 2.43 -4.45 -39.96
CA ALA A 240 1.41 -4.38 -41.00
C ALA A 240 1.94 -3.71 -42.28
N GLN A 241 2.70 -2.62 -42.16
CA GLN A 241 3.35 -1.94 -43.29
C GLN A 241 4.36 -2.85 -43.98
N GLN A 242 5.18 -3.56 -43.21
CA GLN A 242 6.16 -4.49 -43.76
C GLN A 242 5.48 -5.67 -44.47
N ALA A 243 4.44 -6.26 -43.86
CA ALA A 243 3.66 -7.31 -44.48
C ALA A 243 2.99 -6.84 -45.79
N ALA A 244 2.45 -5.62 -45.84
CA ALA A 244 1.87 -5.05 -47.06
C ALA A 244 2.92 -4.80 -48.16
N LYS A 245 4.12 -4.33 -47.78
CA LYS A 245 5.24 -4.15 -48.72
C LYS A 245 5.72 -5.48 -49.29
N GLU A 246 5.81 -6.51 -48.45
CA GLU A 246 6.16 -7.86 -48.89
C GLU A 246 5.09 -8.45 -49.80
N ASP A 247 3.80 -8.32 -49.48
CA ASP A 247 2.70 -8.79 -50.34
C ASP A 247 2.70 -8.09 -51.71
N LEU A 248 2.90 -6.77 -51.73
CA LEU A 248 3.03 -6.01 -52.98
C LEU A 248 4.21 -6.52 -53.82
N ASN A 249 5.40 -6.66 -53.21
CA ASN A 249 6.58 -7.17 -53.89
C ASN A 249 6.35 -8.59 -54.44
N ASN A 250 5.72 -9.46 -53.65
CA ASN A 250 5.38 -10.82 -54.05
C ASN A 250 4.40 -10.86 -55.24
N ARG A 251 3.55 -9.84 -55.40
CA ARG A 251 2.57 -9.74 -56.48
C ARG A 251 3.06 -9.04 -57.73
N THR A 252 4.07 -8.17 -57.63
CA THR A 252 4.48 -7.33 -58.77
C THR A 252 5.92 -7.52 -59.22
N ALA A 253 6.81 -8.03 -58.36
CA ALA A 253 8.24 -8.08 -58.61
C ALA A 253 8.89 -9.37 -58.06
N ALA A 254 8.15 -10.48 -58.05
CA ALA A 254 8.62 -11.74 -57.52
C ALA A 254 9.64 -12.45 -58.42
N VAL A 255 9.67 -12.14 -59.71
CA VAL A 255 10.49 -12.84 -60.70
C VAL A 255 11.56 -11.89 -61.25
N GLU A 256 12.83 -12.26 -61.10
CA GLU A 256 13.96 -11.59 -61.74
C GLU A 256 14.55 -12.48 -62.83
N VAL A 257 14.51 -12.04 -64.10
CA VAL A 257 15.07 -12.80 -65.23
C VAL A 257 16.51 -12.37 -65.51
N LYS A 258 17.41 -13.33 -65.74
CA LYS A 258 18.84 -13.13 -66.00
C LYS A 258 19.36 -14.02 -67.11
N GLY A 259 20.41 -13.55 -67.78
CA GLY A 259 21.22 -14.38 -68.68
C GLY A 259 20.47 -14.92 -69.88
N ILE A 260 19.62 -14.09 -70.51
CA ILE A 260 18.94 -14.49 -71.75
C ILE A 260 19.99 -14.70 -72.84
N ASN A 261 20.04 -15.91 -73.37
CA ASN A 261 20.89 -16.30 -74.48
C ASN A 261 20.01 -16.69 -75.68
N VAL A 262 20.37 -16.20 -76.86
CA VAL A 262 19.60 -16.39 -78.10
C VAL A 262 20.55 -16.91 -79.16
N THR A 263 20.27 -18.10 -79.69
CA THR A 263 21.08 -18.75 -80.72
C THR A 263 20.21 -19.07 -81.92
N LEU A 264 20.61 -18.61 -83.10
CA LEU A 264 20.00 -19.00 -84.38
C LEU A 264 20.57 -20.36 -84.80
N ASP A 265 19.71 -21.32 -85.08
CA ASP A 265 20.13 -22.63 -85.56
C ASP A 265 20.20 -22.73 -87.09
N GLU A 266 20.69 -23.86 -87.58
CA GLU A 266 20.89 -24.13 -89.01
C GLU A 266 19.57 -24.19 -89.82
N TYR A 267 18.42 -24.32 -89.15
CA TYR A 267 17.09 -24.35 -89.77
C TYR A 267 16.42 -22.97 -89.84
N GLY A 268 17.06 -21.95 -89.25
CA GLY A 268 16.54 -20.59 -89.20
C GLY A 268 15.62 -20.33 -88.01
N ASP A 269 15.65 -21.19 -86.99
CA ASP A 269 14.85 -21.04 -85.77
C ASP A 269 15.70 -20.43 -84.64
N LEU A 270 15.06 -19.66 -83.77
CA LEU A 270 15.71 -19.09 -82.58
C LEU A 270 15.52 -20.01 -81.39
N GLN A 271 16.63 -20.47 -80.81
CA GLN A 271 16.67 -21.12 -79.52
C GLN A 271 16.97 -20.08 -78.44
N ILE A 272 16.04 -19.94 -77.50
CA ILE A 272 16.08 -18.97 -76.42
C ILE A 272 16.20 -19.72 -75.11
N SER A 273 17.15 -19.33 -74.26
CA SER A 273 17.31 -19.90 -72.92
C SER A 273 17.65 -18.81 -71.90
N GLY A 274 17.27 -19.00 -70.65
CA GLY A 274 17.68 -18.10 -69.57
C GLY A 274 17.35 -18.64 -68.19
N THR A 275 17.67 -17.86 -67.18
CA THR A 275 17.45 -18.20 -65.77
C THR A 275 16.52 -17.18 -65.14
N ILE A 276 15.65 -17.63 -64.23
CA ILE A 276 14.89 -16.75 -63.35
C ILE A 276 15.30 -16.97 -61.90
N SER A 277 15.13 -15.95 -61.06
CA SER A 277 15.31 -16.03 -59.61
C SER A 277 14.06 -15.55 -58.89
N ASN A 278 13.62 -16.29 -57.87
CA ASN A 278 12.53 -15.87 -57.00
C ASN A 278 13.01 -14.80 -56.00
N LYS A 279 12.49 -13.57 -56.15
CA LYS A 279 12.69 -12.43 -55.25
C LYS A 279 11.53 -12.18 -54.28
N ALA A 280 10.47 -12.99 -54.34
CA ALA A 280 9.41 -12.97 -53.34
C ALA A 280 9.88 -13.56 -52.01
N THR A 281 9.16 -13.22 -50.95
CA THR A 281 9.31 -13.82 -49.61
C THR A 281 8.56 -15.15 -49.47
N ARG A 282 7.85 -15.60 -50.51
CA ARG A 282 7.10 -16.87 -50.59
C ARG A 282 7.52 -17.65 -51.83
N THR A 283 7.28 -18.96 -51.81
CA THR A 283 7.44 -19.82 -52.98
C THR A 283 6.53 -19.35 -54.11
N ILE A 284 7.10 -19.21 -55.31
CA ILE A 284 6.34 -18.98 -56.54
C ILE A 284 6.26 -20.26 -57.34
N TYR A 285 5.17 -20.43 -58.08
CA TYR A 285 4.95 -21.60 -58.92
C TYR A 285 4.18 -21.28 -60.19
N SER A 286 4.22 -22.20 -61.16
CA SER A 286 3.60 -22.04 -62.50
C SER A 286 4.02 -20.73 -63.15
N ILE A 287 5.32 -20.59 -63.37
CA ILE A 287 5.89 -19.35 -63.88
C ILE A 287 5.96 -19.44 -65.40
N ASP A 288 5.26 -18.51 -66.06
CA ASP A 288 5.19 -18.41 -67.51
C ASP A 288 5.70 -17.04 -67.96
N LEU A 289 6.61 -17.06 -68.93
CA LEU A 289 7.24 -15.86 -69.50
C LEU A 289 6.72 -15.63 -70.91
N SER A 290 6.38 -14.38 -71.20
CA SER A 290 6.09 -13.88 -72.53
C SER A 290 7.34 -13.17 -73.07
N LEU A 291 7.89 -13.68 -74.17
CA LEU A 291 9.16 -13.25 -74.74
C LEU A 291 8.92 -12.55 -76.08
N GLY A 292 9.21 -11.25 -76.15
CA GLY A 292 9.15 -10.46 -77.38
C GLY A 292 10.45 -10.55 -78.16
N ILE A 293 10.33 -10.68 -79.48
CA ILE A 293 11.44 -10.94 -80.39
C ILE A 293 11.56 -9.76 -81.33
N TYR A 294 12.77 -9.23 -81.49
CA TYR A 294 13.06 -8.00 -82.21
C TYR A 294 14.29 -8.18 -83.09
N ASN A 295 14.29 -7.66 -84.31
CA ASN A 295 15.49 -7.70 -85.16
C ASN A 295 16.56 -6.71 -84.68
N GLU A 296 17.73 -6.71 -85.33
CA GLU A 296 18.85 -5.81 -84.99
C GLU A 296 18.51 -4.32 -85.07
N SER A 297 17.54 -3.94 -85.90
CA SER A 297 17.04 -2.56 -86.01
C SER A 297 15.98 -2.19 -84.96
N GLY A 298 15.61 -3.14 -84.09
CA GLY A 298 14.61 -2.97 -83.04
C GLY A 298 13.17 -3.14 -83.51
N ALA A 299 12.92 -3.60 -84.73
CA ALA A 299 11.56 -3.88 -85.21
C ALA A 299 11.03 -5.19 -84.61
N TYR A 300 9.77 -5.19 -84.19
CA TYR A 300 9.11 -6.35 -83.61
C TYR A 300 8.87 -7.44 -84.65
N LEU A 301 9.37 -8.65 -84.37
CA LEU A 301 9.27 -9.83 -85.22
C LEU A 301 8.18 -10.80 -84.74
N GLY A 302 7.84 -10.77 -83.45
CA GLY A 302 6.82 -11.62 -82.86
C GLY A 302 7.06 -11.90 -81.38
N GLN A 303 6.34 -12.88 -80.86
CA GLN A 303 6.40 -13.26 -79.45
C GLN A 303 6.25 -14.78 -79.30
N THR A 304 6.91 -15.34 -78.30
CA THR A 304 6.74 -16.73 -77.86
C THR A 304 6.53 -16.79 -76.34
N GLU A 305 6.16 -17.96 -75.84
CA GLU A 305 5.98 -18.21 -74.41
C GLU A 305 7.00 -19.26 -73.93
N ALA A 306 7.45 -19.13 -72.69
CA ALA A 306 8.37 -20.07 -72.05
C ALA A 306 7.90 -20.39 -70.63
N SER A 307 7.72 -21.67 -70.33
CA SER A 307 7.48 -22.13 -68.96
C SER A 307 8.82 -22.41 -68.28
N VAL A 308 8.86 -22.21 -66.96
CA VAL A 308 10.09 -22.32 -66.17
C VAL A 308 10.12 -23.63 -65.39
N ASP A 309 11.28 -24.31 -65.39
CA ASP A 309 11.58 -25.49 -64.57
C ASP A 309 12.60 -25.16 -63.46
N PRO A 310 12.43 -25.62 -62.21
CA PRO A 310 11.33 -26.44 -61.72
C PRO A 310 10.01 -25.67 -61.55
N TYR A 311 8.89 -26.39 -61.55
CA TYR A 311 7.54 -25.81 -61.41
C TYR A 311 7.32 -24.94 -60.15
N ARG A 312 8.13 -25.14 -59.10
CA ARG A 312 8.11 -24.40 -57.84
C ARG A 312 9.52 -23.91 -57.52
N ILE A 313 9.65 -22.64 -57.16
CA ILE A 313 10.93 -22.02 -56.80
C ILE A 313 10.80 -21.36 -55.43
N ALA A 314 11.57 -21.82 -54.44
CA ALA A 314 11.54 -21.24 -53.10
C ALA A 314 12.19 -19.84 -53.08
N PRO A 315 11.95 -19.00 -52.06
CA PRO A 315 12.57 -17.68 -51.94
C PRO A 315 14.09 -17.72 -52.09
N GLY A 316 14.63 -16.93 -53.02
CA GLY A 316 16.07 -16.86 -53.30
C GLY A 316 16.62 -17.94 -54.22
N GLU A 317 15.84 -18.96 -54.55
CA GLU A 317 16.23 -19.99 -55.52
C GLU A 317 16.01 -19.52 -56.97
N SER A 318 16.47 -20.35 -57.91
CA SER A 318 16.43 -20.06 -59.35
C SER A 318 15.89 -21.25 -60.13
N GLY A 319 15.35 -20.96 -61.32
CA GLY A 319 14.91 -21.95 -62.30
C GLY A 319 15.34 -21.53 -63.71
N GLU A 320 15.20 -22.41 -64.68
CA GLU A 320 15.61 -22.22 -66.06
C GLU A 320 14.40 -22.29 -67.00
N PHE A 321 14.45 -21.55 -68.09
CA PHE A 321 13.45 -21.63 -69.15
C PHE A 321 14.13 -21.78 -70.51
N THR A 322 13.44 -22.47 -71.40
CA THR A 322 13.81 -22.56 -72.81
C THR A 322 12.59 -22.33 -73.68
N ALA A 323 12.78 -21.73 -74.85
CA ALA A 323 11.75 -21.56 -75.86
C ALA A 323 12.36 -21.59 -77.25
N THR A 324 11.59 -22.05 -78.21
CA THR A 324 11.94 -22.02 -79.63
C THR A 324 10.96 -21.11 -80.36
N TYR A 325 11.48 -20.25 -81.24
CA TYR A 325 10.66 -19.44 -82.14
C TYR A 325 11.05 -19.69 -83.59
N TYR A 326 10.09 -20.16 -84.37
CA TYR A 326 10.34 -20.78 -85.67
C TYR A 326 10.35 -19.75 -86.82
N GLY A 327 11.24 -19.97 -87.80
CA GLY A 327 11.21 -19.30 -89.10
C GLY A 327 11.64 -17.83 -89.09
N VAL A 328 12.64 -17.46 -88.29
CA VAL A 328 13.17 -16.09 -88.25
C VAL A 328 14.23 -15.87 -89.32
N TYR A 329 15.08 -16.86 -89.57
CA TYR A 329 16.18 -16.84 -90.57
C TYR A 329 17.20 -15.69 -90.42
N GLU A 330 17.11 -14.91 -89.35
CA GLU A 330 18.05 -13.83 -88.99
C GLU A 330 18.31 -13.82 -87.48
N GLN A 331 19.44 -13.25 -87.05
CA GLN A 331 19.67 -13.04 -85.62
C GLN A 331 18.71 -11.98 -85.08
N ALA A 332 18.19 -12.20 -83.86
CA ALA A 332 17.25 -11.35 -83.18
C ALA A 332 17.61 -11.18 -81.70
N GLN A 333 17.15 -10.08 -81.13
CA GLN A 333 17.18 -9.81 -79.71
C GLN A 333 15.86 -10.23 -79.06
N VAL A 334 15.94 -10.75 -77.83
CA VAL A 334 14.78 -11.17 -77.06
C VAL A 334 14.69 -10.36 -75.78
N SER A 335 13.48 -9.89 -75.46
CA SER A 335 13.18 -9.25 -74.18
C SER A 335 11.95 -9.88 -73.54
N VAL A 336 11.89 -9.86 -72.21
CA VAL A 336 10.72 -10.35 -71.46
C VAL A 336 9.68 -9.26 -71.46
N VAL A 337 8.52 -9.53 -72.04
CA VAL A 337 7.39 -8.61 -72.15
C VAL A 337 6.50 -8.71 -70.91
N ASN A 338 6.26 -9.93 -70.44
CA ASN A 338 5.47 -10.18 -69.23
C ASN A 338 5.92 -11.47 -68.54
N ALA A 339 5.70 -11.55 -67.23
CA ALA A 339 5.87 -12.77 -66.45
C ALA A 339 4.62 -12.96 -65.58
N THR A 340 4.07 -14.18 -65.56
CA THR A 340 2.96 -14.56 -64.69
C THR A 340 3.38 -15.68 -63.77
N TRP A 341 2.93 -15.61 -62.51
CA TRP A 341 3.24 -16.61 -61.48
C TRP A 341 2.10 -16.66 -60.45
N TYR A 342 2.09 -17.74 -59.67
CA TYR A 342 1.23 -17.87 -58.51
C TYR A 342 2.05 -17.94 -57.22
N LEU A 343 1.46 -17.45 -56.14
CA LEU A 343 2.03 -17.52 -54.79
C LEU A 343 1.38 -18.68 -54.03
N GLU A 344 2.20 -19.49 -53.36
CA GLU A 344 1.72 -20.50 -52.42
C GLU A 344 1.39 -19.91 -51.07
#